data_AF-A0AAV2AIJ0-F1
#
_entry.id   AF-A0AAV2AIJ0-F1
#
_cell.length_a   1.000
_cell.length_b   1.000
_cell.length_c   1.000
_cell.angle_alpha   90.00
_cell.angle_beta   90.00
_cell.angle_gamma   90.00
#
_symmetry.space_group_name_H-M   'P 1'
#
loop_
_entity.id
_entity.type
_entity.pdbx_description
1 polymer ?
#
loop_
_entity_poly.entity_id
_entity_poly.type
_entity_poly.pdbx_seq_one_letter_code
_entity_poly.pdbx_strand_id
1 'polypeptide(L)'
;MGKVKNKKYKSKQVNPVGLPSVKEMEFELEDFVPPENIDAGFIESVKEKLLSTRAEDRECGAVIIANLASNKEFVSTLINKKIIKVASPLLIDKNVAVRHAVAGCLRNIAVCGNYTVSEAMVEQDVMTSLVMLFKMYKSPWTPVAVTENKIDSKQEIFLEACNLLWNLCENSDMAVRVFNENDLVSVLLPCLKVDVFGFSVPIAVAQCLSTVSENNKYLKDILRQPLVDTQLKDLMSLPGTSPEETLLRTLAAGIKLNVSSSQHDKSMSDTVPLVLGIISSTLDDLVEPVLGMLSKLAANHKDKKTNGAGEENDLEDKIT
;
A
#
# COMPACT_ATOMS: atom_id res chain seq x y z
N MET A 1 -13.76 -59.04 9.01
CA MET A 1 -12.38 -58.62 8.67
C MET A 1 -12.49 -57.24 8.01
N GLY A 2 -12.50 -56.13 8.76
CA GLY A 2 -11.32 -55.39 9.25
C GLY A 2 -10.70 -54.58 8.09
N LYS A 3 -10.73 -53.24 8.01
CA LYS A 3 -10.28 -52.24 9.00
C LYS A 3 -10.91 -50.87 8.70
N VAL A 4 -11.58 -50.26 9.68
CA VAL A 4 -11.92 -48.83 9.67
C VAL A 4 -10.76 -48.06 10.30
N LYS A 5 -10.18 -47.10 9.58
CA LYS A 5 -9.11 -46.24 10.09
C LYS A 5 -9.71 -45.13 10.96
N ASN A 6 -9.59 -45.26 12.28
CA ASN A 6 -9.92 -44.19 13.22
C ASN A 6 -8.95 -43.01 13.03
N LYS A 7 -9.48 -41.84 12.65
CA LYS A 7 -8.76 -40.56 12.76
C LYS A 7 -8.54 -40.27 14.24
N LYS A 8 -7.30 -40.37 14.70
CA LYS A 8 -6.88 -39.95 16.04
C LYS A 8 -7.04 -38.43 16.13
N TYR A 9 -7.93 -37.96 17.00
CA TYR A 9 -7.89 -36.59 17.49
C TYR A 9 -6.54 -36.38 18.18
N LYS A 10 -5.67 -35.54 17.59
CA LYS A 10 -4.50 -35.03 18.30
C LYS A 10 -5.03 -34.14 19.43
N SER A 11 -4.78 -34.50 20.68
CA SER A 11 -5.12 -33.64 21.80
C SER A 11 -4.38 -32.31 21.63
N LYS A 12 -5.10 -31.19 21.66
CA LYS A 12 -4.51 -29.85 21.78
C LYS A 12 -3.59 -29.87 23.02
N GLN A 13 -2.28 -29.79 22.80
CA GLN A 13 -1.37 -29.46 23.88
C GLN A 13 -1.75 -28.07 24.37
N VAL A 14 -2.21 -27.98 25.61
CA VAL A 14 -2.52 -26.70 26.24
C VAL A 14 -1.19 -26.01 26.52
N ASN A 15 -0.91 -24.94 25.76
CA ASN A 15 0.26 -24.11 25.96
C ASN A 15 0.08 -23.32 27.27
N PRO A 16 0.89 -23.56 28.32
CA PRO A 16 0.66 -23.00 29.65
C PRO A 16 0.90 -21.49 29.76
N VAL A 17 1.37 -20.84 28.69
CA VAL A 17 1.64 -19.39 28.65
C VAL A 17 0.59 -18.61 27.85
N GLY A 18 -0.31 -19.29 27.11
CA GLY A 18 -1.41 -18.63 26.38
C GLY A 18 -0.98 -17.68 25.26
N LEU A 19 0.28 -17.71 24.83
CA LEU A 19 0.79 -16.91 23.72
C LEU A 19 0.83 -17.76 22.43
N PRO A 20 0.23 -17.30 21.33
CA PRO A 20 0.28 -18.01 20.05
C PRO A 20 1.70 -18.00 19.48
N SER A 21 2.15 -19.12 18.94
CA SER A 21 3.45 -19.24 18.27
C SER A 21 3.43 -18.54 16.91
N VAL A 22 4.59 -18.15 16.37
CA VAL A 22 4.71 -17.58 15.00
C VAL A 22 4.07 -18.51 13.95
N LYS A 23 4.16 -19.82 14.17
CA LYS A 23 3.54 -20.84 13.32
C LYS A 23 2.02 -20.92 13.48
N GLU A 24 1.47 -20.47 14.59
CA GLU A 24 0.01 -20.34 14.81
C GLU A 24 -0.52 -19.03 14.22
N MET A 25 0.28 -17.95 14.23
CA MET A 25 -0.02 -16.70 13.51
C MET A 25 0.02 -16.89 11.98
N GLU A 26 0.98 -17.66 11.45
CA GLU A 26 1.00 -18.04 10.02
C GLU A 26 -0.17 -18.98 9.67
N PHE A 27 -0.58 -19.86 10.60
CA PHE A 27 -1.72 -20.76 10.41
C PHE A 27 -3.06 -20.01 10.37
N GLU A 28 -3.22 -18.89 11.09
CA GLU A 28 -4.42 -18.05 11.02
C GLU A 28 -4.61 -17.38 9.64
N LEU A 29 -3.54 -17.19 8.86
CA LEU A 29 -3.60 -16.71 7.48
C LEU A 29 -3.90 -17.83 6.47
N GLU A 30 -3.47 -19.07 6.74
CA GLU A 30 -3.68 -20.23 5.85
C GLU A 30 -5.04 -20.93 6.03
N ASP A 31 -5.73 -20.75 7.16
CA ASP A 31 -7.02 -21.41 7.46
C ASP A 31 -8.26 -20.65 6.93
N PHE A 32 -8.09 -19.53 6.22
CA PHE A 32 -9.23 -18.85 5.60
C PHE A 32 -9.71 -19.62 4.35
N VAL A 33 -10.68 -20.52 4.56
CA VAL A 33 -11.43 -21.13 3.47
C VAL A 33 -12.53 -20.14 3.05
N PRO A 34 -12.48 -19.57 1.84
CA PRO A 34 -13.55 -18.71 1.34
C PRO A 34 -14.86 -19.51 1.38
N PRO A 35 -15.96 -18.96 1.91
CA PRO A 35 -17.23 -19.67 1.90
C PRO A 35 -17.64 -19.99 0.46
N GLU A 36 -18.12 -21.22 0.21
CA GLU A 36 -18.56 -21.68 -1.12
C GLU A 36 -19.72 -20.83 -1.67
N ASN A 37 -20.50 -20.18 -0.79
CA ASN A 37 -21.54 -19.22 -1.16
C ASN A 37 -21.49 -17.99 -0.23
N ILE A 38 -21.38 -16.80 -0.84
CA ILE A 38 -21.53 -15.51 -0.17
C ILE A 38 -23.02 -15.16 -0.25
N ASP A 39 -23.79 -15.55 0.76
CA ASP A 39 -25.21 -15.23 0.85
C ASP A 39 -25.49 -14.08 1.84
N ALA A 40 -26.77 -13.71 1.96
CA ALA A 40 -27.18 -12.65 2.88
C ALA A 40 -26.89 -12.97 4.35
N GLY A 41 -26.93 -14.26 4.73
CA GLY A 41 -26.62 -14.71 6.09
C GLY A 41 -25.14 -14.55 6.43
N PHE A 42 -24.27 -14.83 5.47
CA PHE A 42 -22.83 -14.60 5.61
C PHE A 42 -22.51 -13.13 5.85
N ILE A 43 -23.10 -12.22 5.08
CA ILE A 43 -22.89 -10.77 5.25
C ILE A 43 -23.35 -10.29 6.61
N GLU A 44 -24.50 -10.78 7.11
CA GLU A 44 -24.97 -10.44 8.45
C GLU A 44 -24.03 -10.99 9.53
N SER A 45 -23.47 -12.20 9.34
CA SER A 45 -22.48 -12.76 10.28
C SER A 45 -21.20 -11.92 10.36
N VAL A 46 -20.74 -11.36 9.22
CA VAL A 46 -19.59 -10.43 9.19
C VAL A 46 -19.95 -9.14 9.94
N LYS A 47 -21.15 -8.62 9.75
CA LYS A 47 -21.65 -7.44 10.46
C LYS A 47 -21.74 -7.68 11.98
N GLU A 48 -22.26 -8.82 12.41
CA GLU A 48 -22.32 -9.21 13.82
C GLU A 48 -20.92 -9.29 14.45
N LYS A 49 -19.95 -9.85 13.73
CA LYS A 49 -18.54 -9.86 14.15
C LYS A 49 -17.98 -8.46 14.35
N LEU A 50 -18.17 -7.56 13.39
CA LEU A 50 -17.74 -6.15 13.50
C LEU A 50 -18.41 -5.39 14.65
N LEU A 51 -19.64 -5.75 15.01
CA LEU A 51 -20.38 -5.15 16.12
C LEU A 51 -20.15 -5.83 17.47
N SER A 52 -19.37 -6.91 17.51
CA SER A 52 -19.10 -7.67 18.73
C SER A 52 -18.40 -6.80 19.79
N THR A 53 -18.72 -7.05 21.06
CA THR A 53 -18.02 -6.44 22.19
C THR A 53 -16.58 -6.97 22.32
N ARG A 54 -16.31 -8.15 21.77
CA ARG A 54 -15.00 -8.83 21.80
C ARG A 54 -14.11 -8.31 20.68
N ALA A 55 -12.88 -7.93 21.02
CA ALA A 55 -11.96 -7.38 20.03
C ALA A 55 -11.58 -8.41 18.96
N GLU A 56 -11.44 -9.68 19.35
CA GLU A 56 -11.04 -10.76 18.46
C GLU A 56 -12.09 -11.02 17.38
N ASP A 57 -13.38 -10.87 17.72
CA ASP A 57 -14.47 -10.99 16.75
C ASP A 57 -14.47 -9.83 15.75
N ARG A 58 -14.24 -8.60 16.23
CA ARG A 58 -14.19 -7.41 15.36
C ARG A 58 -13.03 -7.48 14.39
N GLU A 59 -11.86 -7.89 14.89
CA GLU A 59 -10.67 -8.15 14.08
C GLU A 59 -10.95 -9.24 13.04
N CYS A 60 -11.51 -10.38 13.46
CA CYS A 60 -11.91 -11.46 12.57
C CYS A 60 -12.88 -10.99 11.47
N GLY A 61 -13.88 -10.17 11.81
CA GLY A 61 -14.78 -9.57 10.83
C GLY A 61 -14.05 -8.73 9.78
N ALA A 62 -13.07 -7.93 10.20
CA ALA A 62 -12.26 -7.13 9.29
C ALA A 62 -11.32 -7.97 8.42
N VAL A 63 -10.70 -9.02 8.98
CA VAL A 63 -9.85 -9.96 8.23
C VAL A 63 -10.63 -10.70 7.15
N ILE A 64 -11.85 -11.16 7.45
CA ILE A 64 -12.75 -11.78 6.46
C ILE A 64 -12.99 -10.82 5.28
N ILE A 65 -13.26 -9.54 5.57
CA ILE A 65 -13.45 -8.53 4.53
C ILE A 65 -12.17 -8.33 3.72
N ALA A 66 -11.01 -8.23 4.37
CA ALA A 66 -9.73 -8.01 3.71
C ALA A 66 -9.42 -9.12 2.69
N ASN A 67 -9.67 -10.38 3.05
CA ASN A 67 -9.40 -11.55 2.20
C ASN A 67 -10.36 -11.65 1.00
N LEU A 68 -11.56 -11.07 1.09
CA LEU A 68 -12.57 -11.10 0.04
C LEU A 68 -12.70 -9.78 -0.73
N ALA A 69 -11.86 -8.78 -0.43
CA ALA A 69 -11.96 -7.44 -1.02
C ALA A 69 -11.74 -7.40 -2.55
N SER A 70 -11.08 -8.41 -3.12
CA SER A 70 -10.93 -8.55 -4.59
C SER A 70 -12.19 -9.09 -5.28
N ASN A 71 -13.14 -9.65 -4.53
CA ASN A 71 -14.42 -10.12 -5.06
C ASN A 71 -15.40 -8.95 -5.21
N LYS A 72 -15.64 -8.54 -6.45
CA LYS A 72 -16.50 -7.39 -6.79
C LYS A 72 -17.95 -7.55 -6.31
N GLU A 73 -18.52 -8.76 -6.39
CA GLU A 73 -19.89 -9.02 -5.95
C GLU A 73 -20.01 -8.92 -4.42
N PHE A 74 -19.02 -9.45 -3.71
CA PHE A 74 -18.92 -9.29 -2.26
C PHE A 74 -18.82 -7.82 -1.86
N VAL A 75 -17.91 -7.06 -2.46
CA VAL A 75 -17.75 -5.61 -2.18
C VAL A 75 -19.03 -4.83 -2.47
N SER A 76 -19.69 -5.11 -3.61
CA SER A 76 -20.99 -4.51 -3.95
C SER A 76 -22.03 -4.80 -2.86
N THR A 77 -22.07 -6.04 -2.35
CA THR A 77 -22.98 -6.43 -1.29
C THR A 77 -22.67 -5.73 0.03
N LEU A 78 -21.39 -5.61 0.42
CA LEU A 78 -20.96 -4.84 1.60
C LEU A 78 -21.42 -3.38 1.53
N ILE A 79 -21.26 -2.74 0.37
CA ILE A 79 -21.68 -1.36 0.13
C ILE A 79 -23.21 -1.24 0.25
N ASN A 80 -23.95 -2.11 -0.42
CA ASN A 80 -25.43 -2.11 -0.40
C ASN A 80 -25.99 -2.33 1.00
N LYS A 81 -25.34 -3.19 1.80
CA LYS A 81 -25.71 -3.48 3.19
C LYS A 81 -25.14 -2.50 4.21
N LYS A 82 -24.48 -1.43 3.75
CA LYS A 82 -23.86 -0.38 4.57
C LYS A 82 -22.83 -0.91 5.58
N ILE A 83 -22.10 -1.96 5.23
CA ILE A 83 -21.07 -2.55 6.08
C ILE A 83 -19.86 -1.62 6.23
N ILE A 84 -19.54 -0.82 5.20
CA ILE A 84 -18.46 0.18 5.30
C ILE A 84 -18.77 1.17 6.43
N LYS A 85 -20.02 1.62 6.55
CA LYS A 85 -20.47 2.49 7.64
C LYS A 85 -20.34 1.85 9.02
N VAL A 86 -20.46 0.52 9.11
CA VAL A 86 -20.27 -0.25 10.36
C VAL A 86 -18.78 -0.40 10.68
N ALA A 87 -17.94 -0.70 9.69
CA ALA A 87 -16.51 -0.91 9.87
C ALA A 87 -15.74 0.40 10.13
N SER A 88 -16.12 1.51 9.49
CA SER A 88 -15.36 2.76 9.52
C SER A 88 -15.05 3.29 10.93
N PRO A 89 -16.01 3.34 11.89
CA PRO A 89 -15.71 3.77 13.25
C PRO A 89 -14.69 2.91 13.98
N LEU A 90 -14.43 1.68 13.54
CA LEU A 90 -13.43 0.81 14.13
C LEU A 90 -11.98 1.22 13.77
N LEU A 91 -11.79 2.18 12.85
CA LEU A 91 -10.50 2.84 12.64
C LEU A 91 -9.97 3.52 13.91
N ILE A 92 -10.85 3.88 14.85
CA ILE A 92 -10.51 4.47 16.15
C ILE A 92 -10.83 3.52 17.32
N ASP A 93 -10.92 2.21 17.07
CA ASP A 93 -11.14 1.20 18.11
C ASP A 93 -10.06 1.28 19.19
N LYS A 94 -10.38 0.90 20.43
CA LYS A 94 -9.41 0.88 21.54
C LYS A 94 -8.32 -0.17 21.32
N ASN A 95 -8.66 -1.28 20.67
CA ASN A 95 -7.74 -2.36 20.35
C ASN A 95 -6.94 -2.03 19.07
N VAL A 96 -5.62 -2.09 19.17
CA VAL A 96 -4.69 -1.77 18.09
C VAL A 96 -4.82 -2.75 16.91
N ALA A 97 -5.01 -4.05 17.18
CA ALA A 97 -5.14 -5.09 16.16
C ALA A 97 -6.43 -4.89 15.34
N VAL A 98 -7.54 -4.51 16.01
CA VAL A 98 -8.78 -4.13 15.32
C VAL A 98 -8.56 -2.94 14.40
N ARG A 99 -7.88 -1.88 14.87
CA ARG A 99 -7.59 -0.70 14.02
C ARG A 99 -6.77 -1.08 12.80
N HIS A 100 -5.75 -1.93 12.98
CA HIS A 100 -4.89 -2.41 11.89
C HIS A 100 -5.69 -3.22 10.86
N ALA A 101 -6.44 -4.23 11.32
CA ALA A 101 -7.24 -5.07 10.44
C ALA A 101 -8.31 -4.26 9.67
N VAL A 102 -8.94 -3.28 10.33
CA VAL A 102 -9.94 -2.41 9.69
C VAL A 102 -9.31 -1.45 8.69
N ALA A 103 -8.16 -0.84 9.02
CA ALA A 103 -7.45 0.02 8.08
C ALA A 103 -7.04 -0.76 6.82
N GLY A 104 -6.47 -1.96 6.99
CA GLY A 104 -6.08 -2.83 5.88
C GLY A 104 -7.28 -3.31 5.05
N CYS A 105 -8.40 -3.70 5.68
CA CYS A 105 -9.57 -4.18 4.94
C CYS A 105 -10.24 -3.06 4.12
N LEU A 106 -10.37 -1.86 4.69
CA LEU A 106 -10.90 -0.69 3.99
C LEU A 106 -9.97 -0.26 2.86
N ARG A 107 -8.65 -0.28 3.08
CA ARG A 107 -7.65 -0.03 2.03
C ARG A 107 -7.81 -1.02 0.88
N ASN A 108 -7.93 -2.31 1.16
CA ASN A 108 -8.11 -3.33 0.12
C ASN A 108 -9.40 -3.11 -0.68
N ILE A 109 -10.51 -2.73 -0.04
CA ILE A 109 -11.76 -2.39 -0.73
C ILE A 109 -11.55 -1.20 -1.67
N ALA A 110 -10.88 -0.14 -1.21
CA ALA A 110 -10.62 1.04 -2.03
C ALA A 110 -9.70 0.73 -3.22
N VAL A 111 -8.67 -0.10 -3.03
CA VAL A 111 -7.70 -0.50 -4.07
C VAL A 111 -8.32 -1.45 -5.11
N CYS A 112 -9.09 -2.45 -4.68
CA CYS A 112 -9.71 -3.42 -5.58
C CYS A 112 -11.00 -2.88 -6.22
N GLY A 113 -11.53 -1.79 -5.68
CA GLY A 113 -12.69 -1.08 -6.19
C GLY A 113 -12.39 -0.28 -7.44
N ASN A 114 -13.44 0.14 -8.13
CA ASN A 114 -13.38 1.22 -9.12
C ASN A 114 -13.75 2.55 -8.45
N TYR A 115 -13.77 3.65 -9.20
CA TYR A 115 -14.14 4.97 -8.67
C TYR A 115 -15.48 4.97 -7.90
N THR A 116 -16.49 4.21 -8.37
CA THR A 116 -17.81 4.13 -7.70
C THR A 116 -17.75 3.51 -6.31
N VAL A 117 -16.79 2.61 -6.07
CA VAL A 117 -16.58 2.02 -4.74
C VAL A 117 -16.05 3.08 -3.77
N SER A 118 -15.02 3.83 -4.18
CA SER A 118 -14.45 4.91 -3.35
C SER A 118 -15.48 6.00 -3.04
N GLU A 119 -16.29 6.43 -4.02
CA GLU A 119 -17.39 7.36 -3.77
C GLU A 119 -18.40 6.81 -2.76
N ALA A 120 -18.83 5.56 -2.93
CA ALA A 120 -19.78 4.92 -2.02
C ALA A 120 -19.21 4.73 -0.59
N MET A 121 -17.90 4.55 -0.45
CA MET A 121 -17.23 4.53 0.86
C MET A 121 -17.26 5.91 1.52
N VAL A 122 -17.01 6.99 0.75
CA VAL A 122 -17.08 8.37 1.24
C VAL A 122 -18.51 8.75 1.63
N GLU A 123 -19.52 8.37 0.83
CA GLU A 123 -20.94 8.52 1.18
C GLU A 123 -21.35 7.76 2.46
N GLN A 124 -20.61 6.70 2.79
CA GLN A 124 -20.77 5.95 4.03
C GLN A 124 -19.93 6.48 5.20
N ASP A 125 -19.37 7.68 5.05
CA ASP A 125 -18.70 8.43 6.11
C ASP A 125 -17.39 7.80 6.61
N VAL A 126 -16.66 7.10 5.72
CA VAL A 126 -15.32 6.57 6.05
C VAL A 126 -14.34 7.67 6.44
N MET A 127 -14.46 8.85 5.80
CA MET A 127 -13.54 9.97 5.98
C MET A 127 -13.56 10.54 7.40
N THR A 128 -14.70 10.58 8.09
CA THR A 128 -14.77 11.10 9.46
C THR A 128 -13.88 10.30 10.41
N SER A 129 -13.96 8.96 10.34
CA SER A 129 -13.16 8.08 11.21
C SER A 129 -11.69 8.09 10.81
N LEU A 130 -11.39 8.20 9.51
CA LEU A 130 -10.03 8.32 9.00
C LEU A 130 -9.36 9.63 9.44
N VAL A 131 -10.07 10.76 9.37
CA VAL A 131 -9.60 12.06 9.90
C VAL A 131 -9.31 11.96 11.39
N MET A 132 -10.19 11.33 12.17
CA MET A 132 -9.97 11.13 13.60
C MET A 132 -8.72 10.29 13.88
N LEU A 133 -8.50 9.22 13.11
CA LEU A 133 -7.29 8.41 13.19
C LEU A 133 -6.04 9.26 12.92
N PHE A 134 -5.98 10.03 11.84
CA PHE A 134 -4.83 10.91 11.56
C PHE A 134 -4.59 11.95 12.64
N LYS A 135 -5.64 12.51 13.25
CA LYS A 135 -5.49 13.44 14.37
C LYS A 135 -4.77 12.80 15.58
N MET A 136 -4.82 11.48 15.76
CA MET A 136 -4.03 10.77 16.78
C MET A 136 -2.53 10.79 16.50
N TYR A 137 -2.12 11.02 15.25
CA TYR A 137 -0.72 11.14 14.81
C TYR A 137 -0.23 12.59 14.74
N LYS A 138 -1.05 13.57 15.12
CA LYS A 138 -0.67 15.00 15.10
C LYS A 138 0.45 15.33 16.10
N SER A 139 0.50 14.62 17.22
CA SER A 139 1.63 14.72 18.15
C SER A 139 2.86 14.02 17.55
N PRO A 140 4.08 14.54 17.77
CA PRO A 140 5.30 13.89 17.29
C PRO A 140 5.31 12.41 17.63
N TRP A 141 5.51 11.59 16.61
CA TRP A 141 5.63 10.15 16.73
C TRP A 141 6.81 9.67 15.89
N THR A 142 7.36 8.54 16.28
CA THR A 142 8.43 7.87 15.55
C THR A 142 8.08 6.39 15.46
N PRO A 143 8.49 5.71 14.38
CA PRO A 143 8.44 4.26 14.33
C PRO A 143 9.22 3.62 15.47
N VAL A 144 8.75 2.47 15.92
CA VAL A 144 9.45 1.59 16.85
C VAL A 144 10.34 0.66 16.02
N ALA A 145 11.58 0.48 16.45
CA ALA A 145 12.49 -0.45 15.79
C ALA A 145 11.86 -1.85 15.70
N VAL A 146 11.79 -2.39 14.47
CA VAL A 146 11.31 -3.75 14.23
C VAL A 146 12.30 -4.71 14.87
N THR A 147 11.94 -5.27 16.02
CA THR A 147 12.67 -6.39 16.62
C THR A 147 12.18 -7.69 15.98
N GLU A 148 13.01 -8.74 15.97
CA GLU A 148 12.79 -10.02 15.25
C GLU A 148 11.42 -10.69 15.46
N ASN A 149 10.58 -10.23 16.41
CA ASN A 149 9.26 -10.78 16.68
C ASN A 149 8.15 -9.72 16.90
N LYS A 150 8.37 -8.44 16.55
CA LYS A 150 7.35 -7.39 16.74
C LYS A 150 7.30 -6.41 15.58
N ILE A 151 6.17 -6.44 14.89
CA ILE A 151 5.76 -5.45 13.90
C ILE A 151 5.33 -4.18 14.64
N ASP A 152 5.74 -3.01 14.16
CA ASP A 152 5.26 -1.74 14.69
C ASP A 152 3.83 -1.48 14.21
N SER A 153 2.85 -1.95 14.99
CA SER A 153 1.44 -1.77 14.65
C SER A 153 1.05 -0.30 14.49
N LYS A 154 1.74 0.66 15.11
CA LYS A 154 1.44 2.08 14.94
C LYS A 154 1.87 2.56 13.54
N GLN A 155 3.07 2.19 13.11
CA GLN A 155 3.52 2.46 11.74
C GLN A 155 2.63 1.75 10.72
N GLU A 156 2.32 0.47 10.91
CA GLU A 156 1.48 -0.27 9.95
C GLU A 156 0.07 0.33 9.83
N ILE A 157 -0.57 0.68 10.95
CA ILE A 157 -1.88 1.38 10.91
C ILE A 157 -1.78 2.69 10.12
N PHE A 158 -0.70 3.46 10.32
CA PHE A 158 -0.49 4.71 9.61
C PHE A 158 -0.32 4.48 8.10
N LEU A 159 0.47 3.48 7.70
CA LEU A 159 0.68 3.12 6.30
C LEU A 159 -0.64 2.70 5.62
N GLU A 160 -1.41 1.83 6.27
CA GLU A 160 -2.73 1.41 5.76
C GLU A 160 -3.69 2.59 5.64
N ALA A 161 -3.71 3.49 6.62
CA ALA A 161 -4.52 4.70 6.60
C ALA A 161 -4.09 5.69 5.49
N CYS A 162 -2.79 5.87 5.27
CA CYS A 162 -2.26 6.69 4.18
C CYS A 162 -2.65 6.15 2.81
N ASN A 163 -2.51 4.84 2.61
CA ASN A 163 -2.91 4.18 1.38
C ASN A 163 -4.42 4.26 1.16
N LEU A 164 -5.24 4.06 2.20
CA LEU A 164 -6.68 4.28 2.12
C LEU A 164 -7.01 5.72 1.72
N LEU A 165 -6.42 6.71 2.40
CA LEU A 165 -6.63 8.13 2.11
C LEU A 165 -6.26 8.47 0.66
N TRP A 166 -5.12 7.97 0.20
CA TRP A 166 -4.65 8.16 -1.18
C TRP A 166 -5.69 7.65 -2.19
N ASN A 167 -6.13 6.39 -2.06
CA ASN A 167 -7.10 5.79 -2.99
C ASN A 167 -8.46 6.53 -2.97
N LEU A 168 -8.91 6.99 -1.79
CA LEU A 168 -10.14 7.78 -1.68
C LEU A 168 -10.01 9.14 -2.35
N CYS A 169 -8.90 9.85 -2.13
CA CYS A 169 -8.66 11.16 -2.74
C CYS A 169 -8.42 11.10 -4.25
N GLU A 170 -7.85 10.01 -4.76
CA GLU A 170 -7.70 9.78 -6.20
C GLU A 170 -9.06 9.68 -6.91
N ASN A 171 -10.06 9.11 -6.22
CA ASN A 171 -11.33 8.72 -6.82
C ASN A 171 -12.53 9.53 -6.33
N SER A 172 -12.35 10.53 -5.46
CA SER A 172 -13.46 11.29 -4.88
C SER A 172 -13.08 12.74 -4.54
N ASP A 173 -13.70 13.69 -5.24
CA ASP A 173 -13.60 15.12 -4.93
C ASP A 173 -14.06 15.44 -3.50
N MET A 174 -15.04 14.71 -2.98
CA MET A 174 -15.50 14.87 -1.60
C MET A 174 -14.40 14.47 -0.61
N ALA A 175 -13.64 13.41 -0.87
CA ALA A 175 -12.50 13.05 -0.04
C ALA A 175 -11.42 14.15 -0.05
N VAL A 176 -11.10 14.72 -1.23
CA VAL A 176 -10.18 15.86 -1.35
C VAL A 176 -10.68 17.10 -0.59
N ARG A 177 -11.98 17.38 -0.62
CA ARG A 177 -12.58 18.46 0.17
C ARG A 177 -12.41 18.23 1.67
N VAL A 178 -12.76 17.04 2.16
CA VAL A 178 -12.63 16.70 3.59
C VAL A 178 -11.15 16.75 4.04
N PHE A 179 -10.23 16.31 3.18
CA PHE A 179 -8.78 16.44 3.40
C PHE A 179 -8.37 17.89 3.66
N ASN A 180 -8.81 18.81 2.80
CA ASN A 180 -8.50 20.24 2.91
C ASN A 180 -9.15 20.86 4.14
N GLU A 181 -10.46 20.61 4.35
CA GLU A 181 -11.24 21.17 5.46
C GLU A 181 -10.73 20.74 6.84
N ASN A 182 -10.11 19.56 6.94
CA ASN A 182 -9.54 19.05 8.18
C ASN A 182 -8.02 19.23 8.32
N ASP A 183 -7.39 19.92 7.36
CA ASP A 183 -5.96 20.19 7.35
C ASP A 183 -5.11 18.91 7.55
N LEU A 184 -5.47 17.82 6.85
CA LEU A 184 -4.73 16.56 6.98
C LEU A 184 -3.26 16.68 6.53
N VAL A 185 -2.97 17.62 5.65
CA VAL A 185 -1.61 17.97 5.23
C VAL A 185 -0.69 18.30 6.42
N SER A 186 -1.18 18.92 7.50
CA SER A 186 -0.34 19.25 8.66
C SER A 186 0.08 18.02 9.48
N VAL A 187 -0.64 16.91 9.34
CA VAL A 187 -0.24 15.61 9.91
C VAL A 187 0.73 14.88 8.98
N LEU A 188 0.52 14.97 7.67
CA LEU A 188 1.27 14.22 6.67
C LEU A 188 2.66 14.81 6.38
N LEU A 189 2.79 16.13 6.19
CA LEU A 189 4.07 16.75 5.81
C LEU A 189 5.25 16.44 6.76
N PRO A 190 5.09 16.45 8.10
CA PRO A 190 6.16 16.07 9.00
C PRO A 190 6.68 14.63 8.80
N CYS A 191 5.83 13.76 8.25
CA CYS A 191 6.13 12.34 8.02
C CYS A 191 6.96 12.08 6.75
N LEU A 192 7.33 13.12 5.99
CA LEU A 192 8.25 13.04 4.84
C LEU A 192 9.74 12.91 5.24
N LYS A 193 10.05 12.92 6.53
CA LYS A 193 11.44 12.86 7.05
C LYS A 193 12.00 11.43 7.02
N VAL A 194 12.81 11.14 6.00
CA VAL A 194 13.42 9.81 5.80
C VAL A 194 14.30 9.39 6.97
N ASP A 195 15.02 10.32 7.59
CA ASP A 195 15.87 10.09 8.76
C ASP A 195 15.11 9.63 10.01
N VAL A 196 13.83 10.00 10.12
CA VAL A 196 12.97 9.65 11.25
C VAL A 196 12.15 8.39 10.96
N PHE A 197 11.61 8.28 9.75
CA PHE A 197 10.57 7.28 9.44
C PHE A 197 11.05 6.14 8.54
N GLY A 198 12.29 6.18 8.04
CA GLY A 198 12.72 5.31 6.95
C GLY A 198 11.99 5.66 5.66
N PHE A 199 12.05 4.79 4.63
CA PHE A 199 11.45 5.10 3.32
C PHE A 199 9.95 4.80 3.21
N SER A 200 9.43 3.80 3.93
CA SER A 200 8.06 3.32 3.74
C SER A 200 6.99 4.39 4.02
N VAL A 201 7.13 5.13 5.12
CA VAL A 201 6.19 6.18 5.50
C VAL A 201 6.27 7.41 4.58
N PRO A 202 7.45 8.01 4.31
CA PRO A 202 7.57 9.09 3.34
C PRO A 202 7.04 8.73 1.95
N ILE A 203 7.26 7.50 1.47
CA ILE A 203 6.72 7.05 0.17
C ILE A 203 5.19 7.08 0.19
N ALA A 204 4.55 6.45 1.17
CA ALA A 204 3.08 6.41 1.27
C ALA A 204 2.49 7.83 1.37
N VAL A 205 3.14 8.70 2.14
CA VAL A 205 2.78 10.11 2.27
C VAL A 205 2.96 10.86 0.94
N ALA A 206 4.09 10.68 0.27
CA ALA A 206 4.40 11.38 -0.97
C ALA A 206 3.48 10.92 -2.12
N GLN A 207 3.08 9.64 -2.17
CA GLN A 207 2.06 9.14 -3.10
C GLN A 207 0.73 9.88 -2.88
N CYS A 208 0.24 9.93 -1.64
CA CYS A 208 -0.97 10.65 -1.29
C CYS A 208 -0.89 12.14 -1.67
N LEU A 209 0.18 12.83 -1.28
CA LEU A 209 0.36 14.26 -1.56
C LEU A 209 0.53 14.55 -3.05
N SER A 210 1.18 13.66 -3.80
CA SER A 210 1.31 13.78 -5.26
C SER A 210 -0.07 13.82 -5.90
N THR A 211 -0.95 12.86 -5.59
CA THR A 211 -2.33 12.82 -6.10
C THR A 211 -3.15 14.02 -5.62
N VAL A 212 -3.17 14.30 -4.32
CA VAL A 212 -4.02 15.37 -3.75
C VAL A 212 -3.58 16.77 -4.21
N SER A 213 -2.32 16.95 -4.61
CA SER A 213 -1.80 18.23 -5.10
C SER A 213 -2.22 18.55 -6.53
N GLU A 214 -2.70 17.56 -7.29
CA GLU A 214 -3.23 17.77 -8.62
C GLU A 214 -4.48 18.65 -8.56
N ASN A 215 -4.49 19.75 -9.31
CA ASN A 215 -5.60 20.72 -9.37
C ASN A 215 -6.09 21.29 -8.00
N ASN A 216 -5.33 21.14 -6.93
CA ASN A 216 -5.73 21.59 -5.59
C ASN A 216 -4.99 22.87 -5.15
N LYS A 217 -5.63 24.03 -5.30
CA LYS A 217 -5.03 25.33 -4.96
C LYS A 217 -4.62 25.43 -3.47
N TYR A 218 -5.47 24.97 -2.55
CA TYR A 218 -5.20 25.02 -1.11
C TYR A 218 -3.88 24.31 -0.77
N LEU A 219 -3.72 23.08 -1.26
CA LEU A 219 -2.51 22.31 -1.00
C LEU A 219 -1.29 22.92 -1.71
N LYS A 220 -1.43 23.39 -2.96
CA LYS A 220 -0.34 24.05 -3.69
C LYS A 220 0.21 25.26 -2.93
N ASP A 221 -0.63 26.08 -2.31
CA ASP A 221 -0.20 27.24 -1.55
C ASP A 221 0.61 26.85 -0.29
N ILE A 222 0.26 25.73 0.36
CA ILE A 222 1.04 25.16 1.48
C ILE A 222 2.39 24.61 0.99
N LEU A 223 2.39 23.88 -0.12
CA LEU A 223 3.60 23.26 -0.69
C LEU A 223 4.61 24.27 -1.26
N ARG A 224 4.18 25.52 -1.52
CA ARG A 224 5.05 26.65 -1.92
C ARG A 224 5.75 27.32 -0.74
N GLN A 225 5.37 27.02 0.50
CA GLN A 225 6.02 27.63 1.66
C GLN A 225 7.52 27.28 1.66
N PRO A 226 8.43 28.23 1.94
CA PRO A 226 9.88 28.02 1.74
C PRO A 226 10.45 26.79 2.45
N LEU A 227 9.96 26.48 3.66
CA LEU A 227 10.41 25.31 4.42
C LEU A 227 9.99 24.00 3.75
N VAL A 228 8.75 23.92 3.27
CA VAL A 228 8.21 22.73 2.58
C VAL A 228 8.86 22.59 1.20
N ASP A 229 9.10 23.70 0.51
CA ASP A 229 9.83 23.73 -0.76
C ASP A 229 11.24 23.17 -0.64
N THR A 230 11.97 23.61 0.40
CA THR A 230 13.32 23.10 0.71
C THR A 230 13.28 21.60 1.01
N GLN A 231 12.35 21.15 1.88
CA GLN A 231 12.21 19.73 2.20
C GLN A 231 11.97 18.86 0.96
N LEU A 232 11.13 19.31 0.02
CA LEU A 232 10.88 18.58 -1.22
C LEU A 232 12.11 18.57 -2.15
N LYS A 233 12.88 19.65 -2.22
CA LYS A 233 14.15 19.69 -2.97
C LYS A 233 15.20 18.76 -2.38
N ASP A 234 15.27 18.67 -1.05
CA ASP A 234 16.15 17.72 -0.37
C ASP A 234 15.79 16.27 -0.72
N LEU A 235 14.48 15.95 -0.75
CA LEU A 235 13.99 14.64 -1.20
C LEU A 235 14.31 14.35 -2.67
N MET A 236 14.21 15.35 -3.56
CA MET A 236 14.60 15.20 -4.96
C MET A 236 16.10 14.95 -5.13
N SER A 237 16.91 15.39 -4.17
CA SER A 237 18.38 15.35 -4.20
C SER A 237 18.96 14.16 -3.42
N LEU A 238 18.14 13.16 -3.07
CA LEU A 238 18.61 11.97 -2.36
C LEU A 238 19.73 11.26 -3.17
N PRO A 239 20.85 10.89 -2.52
CA PRO A 239 22.07 10.48 -3.20
C PRO A 239 22.07 9.02 -3.70
N GLY A 240 21.22 8.16 -3.14
CA GLY A 240 21.23 6.73 -3.46
C GLY A 240 20.39 6.36 -4.69
N THR A 241 20.51 5.09 -5.09
CA THR A 241 19.88 4.51 -6.28
C THR A 241 18.97 3.33 -5.94
N SER A 242 18.65 3.11 -4.66
CA SER A 242 17.69 2.06 -4.29
C SER A 242 16.32 2.33 -4.92
N PRO A 243 15.50 1.29 -5.20
CA PRO A 243 14.16 1.47 -5.74
C PRO A 243 13.30 2.43 -4.91
N GLU A 244 13.40 2.35 -3.59
CA GLU A 244 12.70 3.20 -2.63
C GLU A 244 13.13 4.67 -2.72
N GLU A 245 14.44 4.93 -2.81
CA GLU A 245 14.98 6.28 -3.00
C GLU A 245 14.57 6.87 -4.35
N THR A 246 14.68 6.09 -5.43
CA THR A 246 14.29 6.51 -6.77
C THR A 246 12.80 6.81 -6.85
N LEU A 247 11.95 5.97 -6.24
CA LEU A 247 10.52 6.24 -6.13
C LEU A 247 10.25 7.53 -5.35
N LEU A 248 10.89 7.73 -4.19
CA LEU A 248 10.67 8.92 -3.38
C LEU A 248 11.14 10.21 -4.07
N ARG A 249 12.28 10.18 -4.76
CA ARG A 249 12.75 11.29 -5.62
C ARG A 249 11.73 11.63 -6.70
N THR A 250 11.21 10.60 -7.37
CA THR A 250 10.23 10.76 -8.45
C THR A 250 8.92 11.35 -7.93
N LEU A 251 8.44 10.90 -6.77
CA LEU A 251 7.25 11.45 -6.12
C LEU A 251 7.44 12.91 -5.70
N ALA A 252 8.59 13.25 -5.10
CA ALA A 252 8.91 14.62 -4.72
C ALA A 252 8.97 15.56 -5.95
N ALA A 253 9.56 15.09 -7.05
CA ALA A 253 9.56 15.77 -8.33
C ALA A 253 8.13 15.96 -8.89
N GLY A 254 7.30 14.93 -8.84
CA GLY A 254 5.89 14.98 -9.23
C GLY A 254 5.08 16.01 -8.45
N ILE A 255 5.23 16.03 -7.12
CA ILE A 255 4.61 17.04 -6.25
C ILE A 255 5.06 18.45 -6.67
N LYS A 256 6.35 18.65 -6.97
CA LYS A 256 6.84 19.96 -7.43
C LYS A 256 6.36 20.38 -8.80
N LEU A 257 6.19 19.44 -9.74
CA LEU A 257 5.53 19.72 -11.02
C LEU A 257 4.09 20.19 -10.80
N ASN A 258 3.33 19.50 -9.94
CA ASN A 258 1.95 19.86 -9.64
C ASN A 258 1.80 21.26 -9.06
N VAL A 259 2.75 21.68 -8.21
CA VAL A 259 2.80 23.03 -7.64
C VAL A 259 3.16 24.09 -8.68
N SER A 260 4.03 23.75 -9.62
CA SER A 260 4.64 24.72 -10.53
C SER A 260 3.89 24.88 -11.87
N SER A 261 2.94 24.00 -12.18
CA SER A 261 2.15 23.99 -13.43
C SER A 261 1.20 25.20 -13.64
N SER A 262 1.22 26.20 -12.76
CA SER A 262 0.51 27.48 -12.96
C SER A 262 1.34 28.46 -13.80
N GLN A 263 0.72 29.03 -14.83
CA GLN A 263 1.29 29.63 -16.06
C GLN A 263 2.37 30.74 -15.95
N HIS A 264 2.84 31.14 -14.76
CA HIS A 264 3.80 32.25 -14.61
C HIS A 264 4.91 32.02 -13.56
N ASP A 265 5.12 30.78 -13.13
CA ASP A 265 6.05 30.52 -12.03
C ASP A 265 7.51 30.45 -12.54
N LYS A 266 8.35 31.42 -12.13
CA LYS A 266 9.81 31.41 -12.39
C LYS A 266 10.47 30.15 -11.83
N SER A 267 9.85 29.48 -10.86
CA SER A 267 10.28 28.19 -10.30
C SER A 267 10.32 27.05 -11.32
N MET A 268 9.63 27.17 -12.46
CA MET A 268 9.65 26.15 -13.51
C MET A 268 10.99 26.04 -14.22
N SER A 269 11.78 27.13 -14.33
CA SER A 269 13.11 27.05 -14.95
C SER A 269 14.07 26.14 -14.20
N ASP A 270 13.92 26.06 -12.87
CA ASP A 270 14.82 25.31 -12.00
C ASP A 270 14.28 23.89 -11.73
N THR A 271 12.95 23.74 -11.73
CA THR A 271 12.28 22.46 -11.46
C THR A 271 12.33 21.52 -12.66
N VAL A 272 12.14 22.02 -13.89
CA VAL A 272 12.12 21.19 -15.10
C VAL A 272 13.45 20.45 -15.32
N PRO A 273 14.65 21.08 -15.22
CA PRO A 273 15.92 20.37 -15.37
C PRO A 273 16.10 19.26 -14.33
N LEU A 274 15.70 19.49 -13.07
CA LEU A 274 15.80 18.48 -12.01
C LEU A 274 14.87 17.30 -12.28
N VAL A 275 13.63 17.56 -12.68
CA VAL A 275 12.66 16.53 -13.07
C VAL A 275 13.19 15.71 -14.24
N LEU A 276 13.69 16.36 -15.29
CA LEU A 276 14.27 15.68 -16.45
C LEU A 276 15.49 14.85 -16.07
N GLY A 277 16.33 15.35 -15.16
CA GLY A 277 17.46 14.61 -14.62
C GLY A 277 17.03 13.34 -13.87
N ILE A 278 16.02 13.43 -13.00
CA ILE A 278 15.48 12.29 -12.24
C ILE A 278 14.86 11.25 -13.19
N ILE A 279 14.09 11.70 -14.19
CA ILE A 279 13.49 10.80 -15.19
C ILE A 279 14.60 10.10 -15.99
N SER A 280 15.61 10.85 -16.45
CA SER A 280 16.75 10.28 -17.19
C SER A 280 17.46 9.22 -16.37
N SER A 281 17.85 9.52 -15.14
CA SER A 281 18.56 8.56 -14.29
C SER A 281 17.72 7.32 -13.98
N THR A 282 16.43 7.50 -13.72
CA THR A 282 15.50 6.38 -13.46
C THR A 282 15.35 5.47 -14.67
N LEU A 283 15.31 6.05 -15.87
CA LEU A 283 15.24 5.29 -17.12
C LEU A 283 16.56 4.57 -17.42
N ASP A 284 17.70 5.22 -17.20
CA ASP A 284 19.02 4.61 -17.39
C ASP A 284 19.19 3.37 -16.48
N ASP A 285 18.82 3.48 -15.20
CA ASP A 285 18.86 2.38 -14.22
C ASP A 285 18.02 1.17 -14.65
N LEU A 286 16.90 1.38 -15.36
CA LEU A 286 16.02 0.31 -15.86
C LEU A 286 16.48 -0.28 -17.20
N VAL A 287 16.97 0.57 -18.11
CA VAL A 287 17.25 0.21 -19.49
C VAL A 287 18.64 -0.42 -19.63
N GLU A 288 19.65 0.07 -18.90
CA GLU A 288 21.03 -0.40 -19.00
C GLU A 288 21.19 -1.89 -18.61
N PRO A 289 20.59 -2.39 -17.51
CA PRO A 289 20.65 -3.81 -17.17
C PRO A 289 19.95 -4.70 -18.19
N VAL A 290 18.81 -4.26 -18.73
CA VAL A 290 18.04 -5.00 -19.75
C VAL A 290 18.83 -5.07 -21.06
N LEU A 291 19.43 -3.97 -21.50
CA LEU A 291 20.30 -3.93 -22.68
C LEU A 291 21.54 -4.81 -22.49
N GLY A 292 22.12 -4.80 -21.29
CA GLY A 292 23.24 -5.68 -20.92
C GLY A 292 22.85 -7.16 -20.96
N MET A 293 21.68 -7.53 -20.43
CA MET A 293 21.15 -8.89 -20.53
C MET A 293 20.88 -9.30 -21.98
N LEU A 294 20.24 -8.44 -22.76
CA LEU A 294 19.95 -8.69 -24.18
C LEU A 294 21.24 -8.85 -25.00
N SER A 295 22.26 -8.06 -24.71
CA SER A 295 23.57 -8.14 -25.36
C SER A 295 24.32 -9.43 -25.00
N LYS A 296 24.25 -9.87 -23.73
CA LYS A 296 24.78 -11.18 -23.30
C LYS A 296 24.03 -12.34 -23.95
N LEU A 297 22.70 -12.27 -24.03
CA LEU A 297 21.87 -13.25 -24.73
C LEU A 297 22.21 -13.30 -26.23
N ALA A 298 22.38 -12.16 -26.88
CA ALA A 298 22.77 -12.07 -28.29
C ALA A 298 24.17 -12.65 -28.54
N ALA A 299 25.14 -12.38 -27.66
CA ALA A 299 26.49 -12.95 -27.73
C ALA A 299 26.47 -14.48 -27.59
N ASN A 300 25.79 -15.00 -26.56
CA ASN A 300 25.65 -16.44 -26.32
C ASN A 300 24.94 -17.16 -27.49
N HIS A 301 23.99 -16.50 -28.15
CA HIS A 301 23.30 -17.04 -29.32
C HIS A 301 24.17 -17.06 -30.58
N LYS A 302 25.12 -16.12 -30.67
CA LYS A 302 26.12 -16.06 -31.74
C LYS A 302 27.18 -17.16 -31.55
N ASP A 303 27.65 -17.37 -30.33
CA ASP A 303 28.63 -18.42 -29.99
C ASP A 303 28.07 -19.84 -30.18
N LYS A 304 26.78 -20.06 -29.89
CA LYS A 304 26.10 -21.33 -30.20
C LYS A 304 25.95 -21.58 -31.70
N LYS A 305 25.77 -20.54 -32.52
CA LYS A 305 25.71 -20.67 -33.98
C LYS A 305 27.09 -20.94 -34.59
N THR A 306 28.16 -20.34 -34.06
CA THR A 306 29.52 -20.60 -34.53
C THR A 306 30.04 -21.96 -34.10
N ASN A 307 29.63 -22.47 -32.93
CA ASN A 307 30.03 -23.81 -32.47
C ASN A 307 29.15 -24.93 -33.05
N GLY A 308 27.87 -24.66 -33.35
CA GLY A 308 26.99 -25.63 -34.03
C GLY A 308 27.27 -25.81 -35.52
N ALA A 309 27.87 -24.81 -36.18
CA ALA A 309 28.33 -24.93 -37.56
C ALA A 309 29.64 -25.74 -37.70
N GLY A 310 30.28 -26.11 -36.58
CA GLY A 310 31.48 -26.96 -36.56
C GLY A 310 31.18 -28.46 -36.54
N GLU A 311 29.96 -28.88 -36.17
CA GLU A 311 29.59 -30.30 -36.09
C GLU A 311 28.88 -30.85 -37.35
N GLU A 312 28.40 -29.98 -38.25
CA GLU A 312 27.79 -30.44 -39.52
C GLU A 312 28.83 -30.76 -40.62
N ASN A 313 30.08 -30.27 -40.52
CA ASN A 313 31.11 -30.53 -41.53
C ASN A 313 31.98 -31.78 -41.24
N ASP A 314 31.81 -32.46 -40.10
CA ASP A 314 32.56 -33.68 -39.76
C ASP A 314 31.80 -34.99 -40.11
N LEU A 315 30.62 -34.88 -40.74
CA LEU A 315 29.81 -36.03 -41.19
C LEU A 315 29.91 -36.32 -42.69
N GLU A 316 30.45 -35.40 -43.51
CA GLU A 316 30.64 -35.65 -44.96
C GLU A 316 31.98 -36.35 -45.31
N ASP A 317 32.99 -36.31 -44.43
CA ASP A 317 34.31 -36.94 -44.67
C ASP A 317 34.43 -38.41 -44.21
N LYS A 318 33.32 -39.08 -43.88
CA LYS A 318 33.29 -40.53 -43.55
C LYS A 318 32.52 -41.41 -44.53
N ILE A 319 32.14 -40.91 -45.71
CA ILE A 319 31.50 -41.71 -46.76
C ILE A 319 32.20 -41.50 -48.12
N THR A 320 33.53 -41.62 -48.14
CA THR A 320 34.29 -41.94 -49.36
C THR A 320 35.37 -42.95 -49.04
#